data_AF-A0A2E8M9W3-F1
#
_entry.id   AF-A0A2E8M9W3-F1
#
_cell.length_a   1.000
_cell.length_b   1.000
_cell.length_c   1.000
_cell.angle_alpha   90.00
_cell.angle_beta   90.00
_cell.angle_gamma   90.00
#
_symmetry.space_group_name_H-M   'P 1'
#
loop_
_entity.id
_entity.type
_entity.pdbx_description
1 polymer ?
#
loop_
_entity_poly.entity_id
_entity_poly.type
_entity_poly.pdbx_seq_one_letter_code
_entity_poly.pdbx_strand_id
1 'polypeptide(L)'
;MIARLIGEAWSHLREHGFKRTLLSRDTPFLIQFGKYGVCGVLSLLVFLAVAYSGEALFPDYLGSDLPKDTRAKYLPYLHFAAFLPSNFAAYGLNRWLVFTPGRHNNSKEVSLFTILSFLSFSIGEILPVWLVASFGVPNTMAHLSFVISSAMVNFVCRKFLVFEK
;
A
#
# COMPACT_ATOMS: atom_id res chain seq x y z
N MET A 1 -21.27 0.10 19.29
CA MET A 1 -20.78 -0.76 18.18
C MET A 1 -19.28 -1.03 18.28
N ILE A 2 -18.42 0.00 18.36
CA ILE A 2 -16.95 -0.15 18.44
C ILE A 2 -16.49 -0.91 19.70
N ALA A 3 -17.04 -0.59 20.88
CA ALA A 3 -16.70 -1.28 22.13
C ALA A 3 -16.97 -2.80 22.10
N ARG A 4 -18.01 -3.23 21.36
CA ARG A 4 -18.35 -4.65 21.20
C ARG A 4 -17.32 -5.37 20.31
N LEU A 5 -16.90 -4.73 19.22
CA LEU A 5 -15.86 -5.25 18.34
C LEU A 5 -14.51 -5.40 19.07
N ILE A 6 -14.16 -4.42 19.92
CA ILE A 6 -12.94 -4.47 20.74
C ILE A 6 -13.02 -5.63 21.75
N GLY A 7 -14.19 -5.83 22.38
CA GLY A 7 -14.43 -6.95 23.28
C GLY A 7 -14.25 -8.32 22.60
N GLU A 8 -14.82 -8.49 21.40
CA GLU A 8 -14.68 -9.71 20.59
C GLU A 8 -13.23 -9.96 20.13
N ALA A 9 -12.50 -8.90 19.76
CA ALA A 9 -11.08 -9.02 19.41
C ALA A 9 -10.22 -9.40 20.64
N TRP A 10 -10.52 -8.83 21.80
CA TRP A 10 -9.79 -9.09 23.04
C TRP A 10 -10.04 -10.50 23.59
N SER A 11 -11.29 -10.99 23.57
CA SER A 11 -11.61 -12.36 23.98
C SER A 11 -10.92 -13.38 23.08
N HIS A 12 -10.97 -13.17 21.76
CA HIS A 12 -10.35 -14.06 20.78
C HIS A 12 -8.82 -14.09 20.87
N LEU A 13 -8.18 -12.94 21.17
CA LEU A 13 -6.73 -12.88 21.41
C LEU A 13 -6.33 -13.63 22.68
N ARG A 14 -7.17 -13.55 23.73
CA ARG A 14 -6.94 -14.21 25.02
C ARG A 14 -7.15 -15.72 24.95
N GLU A 15 -8.09 -16.20 24.16
CA GLU A 15 -8.42 -17.63 24.04
C GLU A 15 -7.46 -18.42 23.14
N HIS A 16 -6.99 -17.85 22.04
CA HIS A 16 -6.15 -18.57 21.08
C HIS A 16 -4.66 -18.21 21.15
N GLY A 17 -4.32 -17.10 21.81
CA GLY A 17 -2.95 -16.62 21.95
C GLY A 17 -2.40 -15.92 20.70
N PHE A 18 -1.54 -14.90 20.90
CA PHE A 18 -1.09 -13.96 19.88
C PHE A 18 -0.59 -14.62 18.57
N LYS A 19 0.24 -15.67 18.66
CA LYS A 19 0.80 -16.36 17.48
C LYS A 19 -0.28 -17.08 16.66
N ARG A 20 -1.21 -17.76 17.33
CA ARG A 20 -2.30 -18.49 16.68
C ARG A 20 -3.31 -17.52 16.10
N THR A 21 -3.67 -16.45 16.82
CA THR A 21 -4.57 -15.41 16.31
C THR A 21 -3.98 -14.67 15.09
N LEU A 22 -2.66 -14.44 15.05
CA LEU A 22 -1.99 -13.85 13.88
C LEU A 22 -2.03 -14.75 12.64
N LEU A 23 -1.85 -16.06 12.83
CA LEU A 23 -1.80 -17.05 11.73
C LEU A 23 -3.18 -17.61 11.34
N SER A 24 -4.16 -17.55 12.23
CA SER A 24 -5.53 -17.99 11.97
C SER A 24 -6.26 -17.03 11.03
N ARG A 25 -6.94 -17.57 10.03
CA ARG A 25 -7.71 -16.77 9.05
C ARG A 25 -9.11 -16.43 9.52
N ASP A 26 -9.65 -17.21 10.45
CA ASP A 26 -10.97 -17.02 11.03
C ASP A 26 -10.88 -16.09 12.25
N THR A 27 -10.79 -14.79 11.97
CA THR A 27 -10.60 -13.76 13.01
C THR A 27 -11.64 -12.64 12.88
N PRO A 28 -12.05 -12.00 13.99
CA PRO A 28 -12.98 -10.86 13.98
C PRO A 28 -12.52 -9.73 13.05
N PHE A 29 -13.48 -8.95 12.53
CA PHE A 29 -13.25 -7.87 11.55
C PHE A 29 -12.10 -6.91 11.93
N LEU A 30 -11.99 -6.50 13.20
CA LEU A 30 -10.91 -5.61 13.66
C LEU A 30 -9.52 -6.25 13.52
N ILE A 31 -9.39 -7.56 13.75
CA ILE A 31 -8.13 -8.28 13.63
C ILE A 31 -7.75 -8.43 12.15
N GLN A 32 -8.71 -8.72 11.27
CA GLN A 32 -8.48 -8.73 9.83
C GLN A 32 -8.06 -7.37 9.30
N PHE A 33 -8.71 -6.28 9.76
CA PHE A 33 -8.32 -4.91 9.43
C PHE A 33 -6.90 -4.59 9.93
N GLY A 34 -6.55 -5.00 11.14
CA GLY A 34 -5.19 -4.84 11.68
C GLY A 34 -4.14 -5.58 10.84
N LYS A 35 -4.38 -6.86 10.50
CA LYS A 35 -3.48 -7.65 9.63
C LYS A 35 -3.34 -7.02 8.25
N TYR A 36 -4.45 -6.55 7.68
CA TYR A 36 -4.47 -5.84 6.41
C TYR A 36 -3.59 -4.57 6.47
N GLY A 37 -3.72 -3.78 7.56
CA GLY A 37 -2.88 -2.61 7.81
C GLY A 37 -1.38 -2.96 7.90
N VAL A 38 -1.03 -4.03 8.61
CA VAL A 38 0.36 -4.52 8.71
C VAL A 38 0.89 -4.94 7.33
N CYS A 39 0.10 -5.63 6.51
CA CYS A 39 0.47 -5.98 5.13
C CYS A 39 0.74 -4.72 4.30
N GLY A 40 -0.07 -3.68 4.49
CA GLY A 40 0.13 -2.36 3.86
C GLY A 40 1.46 -1.73 4.26
N VAL A 41 1.79 -1.71 5.56
CA VAL A 41 3.07 -1.16 6.05
C VAL A 41 4.27 -1.96 5.51
N LEU A 42 4.18 -3.28 5.44
CA LEU A 42 5.25 -4.10 4.84
C LEU A 42 5.44 -3.78 3.35
N SER A 43 4.34 -3.64 2.59
CA SER A 43 4.43 -3.25 1.18
C SER A 43 4.98 -1.84 0.99
N LEU A 44 4.71 -0.93 1.93
CA LEU A 44 5.29 0.42 1.95
C LEU A 44 6.82 0.36 2.13
N LEU A 45 7.32 -0.49 3.03
CA LEU A 45 8.77 -0.64 3.21
C LEU A 45 9.44 -1.16 1.95
N VAL A 46 8.81 -2.10 1.23
CA VAL A 46 9.28 -2.57 -0.08
C VAL A 46 9.31 -1.43 -1.09
N PHE A 47 8.26 -0.59 -1.13
CA PHE A 47 8.21 0.57 -2.02
C PHE A 47 9.35 1.54 -1.75
N LEU A 48 9.54 1.94 -0.49
CA LEU A 48 10.60 2.88 -0.10
C LEU A 48 11.98 2.30 -0.37
N ALA A 49 12.20 1.02 -0.09
CA ALA A 49 13.48 0.37 -0.38
C ALA A 49 13.82 0.43 -1.87
N VAL A 50 12.85 0.18 -2.76
CA VAL A 50 13.06 0.25 -4.21
C VAL A 50 13.23 1.69 -4.68
N ALA A 51 12.45 2.64 -4.14
CA ALA A 51 12.57 4.05 -4.47
C ALA A 51 13.97 4.59 -4.12
N TYR A 52 14.43 4.42 -2.88
CA TYR A 52 15.76 4.85 -2.46
C TYR A 52 16.89 4.12 -3.18
N SER A 53 16.71 2.83 -3.48
CA SER A 53 17.68 2.09 -4.29
C SER A 53 17.76 2.64 -5.71
N GLY A 54 16.63 3.02 -6.32
CA GLY A 54 16.59 3.64 -7.64
C GLY A 54 17.27 5.00 -7.66
N GLU A 55 17.10 5.82 -6.63
CA GLU A 55 17.85 7.08 -6.49
C GLU A 55 19.36 6.84 -6.39
N ALA A 56 19.78 5.86 -5.60
CA ALA A 56 21.18 5.52 -5.42
C ALA A 56 21.83 4.94 -6.68
N LEU A 57 21.08 4.18 -7.49
CA LEU A 57 21.56 3.57 -8.73
C LEU A 57 21.55 4.53 -9.92
N PHE A 58 20.68 5.54 -9.92
CA PHE A 58 20.49 6.47 -11.03
C PHE A 58 20.52 7.94 -10.57
N PRO A 59 21.63 8.40 -9.97
CA PRO A 59 21.75 9.76 -9.44
C PRO A 59 21.60 10.84 -10.53
N ASP A 60 22.03 10.55 -11.77
CA ASP A 60 21.95 11.50 -12.90
C ASP A 60 20.52 11.86 -13.31
N TYR A 61 19.52 11.06 -12.91
CA TYR A 61 18.11 11.26 -13.24
C TYR A 61 17.24 11.58 -12.02
N LEU A 62 17.67 11.13 -10.83
CA LEU A 62 16.87 11.16 -9.61
C LEU A 62 17.57 11.87 -8.43
N GLY A 63 18.78 12.39 -8.63
CA GLY A 63 19.52 13.16 -7.63
C GLY A 63 18.72 14.34 -7.07
N SER A 64 18.88 14.60 -5.78
CA SER A 64 18.21 15.70 -5.08
C SER A 64 18.64 17.09 -5.57
N ASP A 65 19.83 17.17 -6.18
CA ASP A 65 20.47 18.33 -6.76
C ASP A 65 20.00 18.67 -8.19
N LEU A 66 19.23 17.77 -8.81
CA LEU A 66 18.71 18.00 -10.16
C LEU A 66 17.63 19.09 -10.20
N PRO A 67 17.46 19.77 -11.35
CA PRO A 67 16.36 20.71 -11.56
C PRO A 67 15.01 20.06 -11.28
N LYS A 68 14.11 20.83 -10.66
CA LYS A 68 12.77 20.38 -10.27
C LYS A 68 11.96 19.78 -11.43
N ASP A 69 12.09 20.32 -12.64
CA ASP A 69 11.35 19.86 -13.82
C ASP A 69 11.86 18.48 -14.28
N THR A 70 13.17 18.26 -14.21
CA THR A 70 13.80 16.95 -14.46
C THR A 70 13.34 15.93 -13.43
N ARG A 71 13.36 16.30 -12.14
CA ARG A 71 12.91 15.42 -11.06
C ARG A 71 11.44 15.05 -11.20
N ALA A 72 10.56 16.03 -11.45
CA ALA A 72 9.13 15.79 -11.66
C ALA A 72 8.85 14.87 -12.86
N LYS A 73 9.72 14.88 -13.89
CA LYS A 73 9.61 14.01 -15.06
C LYS A 73 10.00 12.57 -14.76
N TYR A 74 11.09 12.34 -14.01
CA TYR A 74 11.60 10.99 -13.75
C TYR A 74 10.97 10.30 -12.53
N LEU A 75 10.42 11.08 -11.59
CA LEU A 75 9.80 10.58 -10.36
C LEU A 75 8.65 9.57 -10.61
N PRO A 76 7.71 9.78 -11.55
CA PRO A 76 6.65 8.81 -11.83
C PRO A 76 7.17 7.47 -12.32
N TYR A 77 8.26 7.47 -13.10
CA TYR A 77 8.86 6.23 -13.59
C TYR A 77 9.50 5.43 -12.45
N LEU A 78 10.18 6.13 -11.52
CA LEU A 78 10.71 5.52 -10.30
C LEU A 78 9.58 4.96 -9.43
N HIS A 79 8.54 5.75 -9.17
CA HIS A 79 7.39 5.30 -8.39
C HIS A 79 6.70 4.11 -9.05
N PHE A 80 6.58 4.09 -10.37
CA PHE A 80 6.00 2.96 -11.08
C PHE A 80 6.87 1.70 -10.94
N ALA A 81 8.19 1.83 -11.06
CA ALA A 81 9.12 0.73 -10.84
C ALA A 81 9.07 0.20 -9.39
N ALA A 82 8.88 1.07 -8.40
CA ALA A 82 8.72 0.71 -6.99
C ALA A 82 7.32 0.14 -6.67
N PHE A 83 6.28 0.59 -7.38
CA PHE A 83 4.91 0.12 -7.21
C PHE A 83 4.76 -1.36 -7.57
N LEU A 84 5.41 -1.84 -8.63
CA LEU A 84 5.29 -3.24 -9.06
C LEU A 84 5.68 -4.24 -7.95
N PRO A 85 6.92 -4.25 -7.42
CA PRO A 85 7.31 -5.18 -6.36
C PRO A 85 6.54 -4.96 -5.06
N SER A 86 6.21 -3.70 -4.73
CA SER A 86 5.37 -3.38 -3.56
C SER A 86 3.96 -3.98 -3.68
N ASN A 87 3.34 -3.87 -4.86
CA ASN A 87 2.01 -4.40 -5.15
C ASN A 87 2.00 -5.93 -5.13
N PHE A 88 3.04 -6.58 -5.66
CA PHE A 88 3.19 -8.04 -5.55
C PHE A 88 3.37 -8.49 -4.10
N ALA A 89 4.19 -7.77 -3.31
CA ALA A 89 4.35 -8.04 -1.88
C ALA A 89 3.02 -7.86 -1.13
N ALA A 90 2.30 -6.77 -1.41
CA ALA A 90 0.99 -6.50 -0.82
C ALA A 90 -0.01 -7.62 -1.16
N TYR A 91 -0.10 -8.03 -2.43
CA TYR A 91 -0.98 -9.12 -2.84
C TYR A 91 -0.60 -10.44 -2.16
N GLY A 92 0.68 -10.81 -2.17
CA GLY A 92 1.19 -12.03 -1.57
C GLY A 92 0.91 -12.10 -0.07
N LEU A 93 1.19 -11.01 0.67
CA LEU A 93 0.92 -10.91 2.10
C LEU A 93 -0.56 -10.97 2.41
N ASN A 94 -1.39 -10.23 1.67
CA ASN A 94 -2.85 -10.24 1.87
C ASN A 94 -3.45 -11.64 1.58
N ARG A 95 -2.99 -12.31 0.54
CA ARG A 95 -3.40 -13.69 0.21
C ARG A 95 -2.94 -14.69 1.26
N TRP A 96 -1.74 -14.52 1.83
CA TRP A 96 -1.20 -15.48 2.79
C TRP A 96 -1.81 -15.33 4.18
N LEU A 97 -1.94 -14.10 4.66
CA LEU A 97 -2.25 -13.76 6.05
C LEU A 97 -3.71 -13.32 6.30
N VAL A 98 -4.39 -12.75 5.30
CA VAL A 98 -5.68 -12.08 5.51
C VAL A 98 -6.83 -12.83 4.86
N PHE A 99 -6.71 -13.23 3.60
CA PHE A 99 -7.80 -13.84 2.84
C PHE A 99 -7.64 -15.36 2.73
N THR A 100 -8.74 -16.10 2.84
CA THR A 100 -8.78 -17.53 2.48
C THR A 100 -8.83 -17.66 0.96
N PRO A 101 -7.78 -18.19 0.30
CA PRO A 101 -7.84 -18.43 -1.14
C PRO A 101 -8.91 -19.49 -1.44
N GLY A 102 -9.84 -19.21 -2.37
CA GLY A 102 -10.82 -20.22 -2.81
C GLY A 102 -12.24 -19.72 -3.13
N ARG A 103 -12.58 -18.43 -2.96
CA ARG A 103 -13.92 -17.92 -3.33
C ARG A 103 -14.05 -17.53 -4.81
N HIS A 104 -12.95 -17.15 -5.46
CA HIS A 104 -12.88 -16.87 -6.91
C HIS A 104 -11.65 -17.53 -7.55
N ASN A 105 -11.64 -17.62 -8.89
CA ASN A 105 -10.48 -18.12 -9.63
C ASN A 105 -9.27 -17.19 -9.39
N ASN A 106 -8.08 -17.75 -9.10
CA ASN A 106 -6.90 -17.01 -8.63
C ASN A 106 -6.57 -15.77 -9.49
N SER A 107 -6.73 -15.87 -10.81
CA SER A 107 -6.45 -14.78 -11.74
C SER A 107 -7.39 -13.57 -11.59
N LYS A 108 -8.66 -13.79 -11.18
CA LYS A 108 -9.63 -12.71 -10.96
C LYS A 108 -9.31 -11.91 -9.69
N GLU A 109 -8.80 -12.57 -8.66
CA GLU A 109 -8.41 -11.88 -7.41
C GLU A 109 -7.15 -11.03 -7.63
N VAL A 110 -6.16 -11.56 -8.37
CA VAL A 110 -4.97 -10.81 -8.78
C VAL A 110 -5.35 -9.61 -9.64
N SER A 111 -6.20 -9.81 -10.66
CA SER A 111 -6.55 -8.74 -11.59
C SER A 111 -7.33 -7.62 -10.90
N LEU A 112 -8.33 -7.95 -10.07
CA LEU A 112 -9.10 -6.94 -9.34
C LEU A 112 -8.21 -6.17 -8.36
N PHE A 113 -7.35 -6.86 -7.61
CA PHE A 113 -6.40 -6.22 -6.70
C PHE A 113 -5.43 -5.29 -7.46
N THR A 114 -4.90 -5.76 -8.59
CA THR A 114 -3.94 -5.01 -9.39
C THR A 114 -4.58 -3.80 -10.05
N ILE A 115 -5.78 -3.92 -10.59
CA ILE A 115 -6.52 -2.81 -11.22
C ILE A 115 -6.82 -1.72 -10.20
N LEU A 116 -7.37 -2.08 -9.03
CA LEU A 116 -7.66 -1.11 -7.97
C LEU A 116 -6.39 -0.46 -7.43
N SER A 117 -5.31 -1.22 -7.28
CA SER A 117 -4.02 -0.70 -6.83
C SER A 117 -3.38 0.20 -7.88
N PHE A 118 -3.51 -0.12 -9.16
CA PHE A 118 -3.03 0.71 -10.26
C PHE A 118 -3.83 2.02 -10.40
N LEU A 119 -5.14 1.97 -10.18
CA LEU A 119 -5.98 3.18 -10.11
C LEU A 119 -5.54 4.07 -8.94
N SER A 120 -5.30 3.46 -7.77
CA SER A 120 -4.81 4.17 -6.59
C SER A 120 -3.41 4.74 -6.78
N PHE A 121 -2.54 4.04 -7.51
CA PHE A 121 -1.24 4.54 -7.93
C PHE A 121 -1.39 5.77 -8.83
N SER A 122 -2.18 5.65 -9.90
CA SER A 122 -2.33 6.70 -10.92
C SER A 122 -2.88 8.01 -10.34
N ILE A 123 -3.88 7.91 -9.45
CA ILE A 123 -4.45 9.08 -8.77
C ILE A 123 -3.48 9.59 -7.69
N GLY A 124 -2.84 8.68 -6.95
CA GLY A 124 -1.88 9.01 -5.90
C GLY A 124 -0.65 9.77 -6.41
N GLU A 125 -0.24 9.50 -7.66
CA GLU A 125 0.91 10.12 -8.33
C GLU A 125 0.72 11.59 -8.70
N ILE A 126 -0.52 12.07 -8.78
CA ILE A 126 -0.80 13.47 -9.12
C ILE A 126 -0.22 14.43 -8.07
N LEU A 127 -0.35 14.07 -6.79
CA LEU A 127 0.12 14.89 -5.67
C LEU A 127 1.66 15.07 -5.62
N PRO A 128 2.50 14.01 -5.64
CA PRO A 128 3.95 14.15 -5.59
C PRO A 128 4.50 14.92 -6.79
N VAL A 129 4.00 14.65 -8.00
CA VAL A 129 4.43 15.37 -9.22
C VAL A 129 4.12 16.85 -9.10
N TRP A 130 2.91 17.20 -8.65
CA TRP A 130 2.52 18.58 -8.44
C TRP A 130 3.40 19.27 -7.38
N LEU A 131 3.66 18.62 -6.24
CA LEU A 131 4.51 19.16 -5.18
C LEU A 131 5.94 19.43 -5.66
N VAL A 132 6.53 18.52 -6.44
CA VAL A 132 7.88 18.69 -6.97
C VAL A 132 7.92 19.77 -8.05
N ALA A 133 6.97 19.78 -8.99
CA ALA A 133 6.95 20.76 -10.07
C ALA A 133 6.71 22.20 -9.55
N SER A 134 5.78 22.37 -8.61
CA SER A 134 5.42 23.70 -8.09
C SER A 134 6.39 24.20 -7.02
N PHE A 135 6.75 23.37 -6.04
CA PHE A 135 7.51 23.79 -4.85
C PHE A 135 8.94 23.26 -4.79
N GLY A 136 9.32 22.33 -5.66
CA GLY A 136 10.68 21.75 -5.66
C GLY A 136 10.97 20.91 -4.42
N VAL A 137 9.96 20.33 -3.77
CA VAL A 137 10.12 19.58 -2.52
C VAL A 137 11.15 18.44 -2.66
N PRO A 138 11.87 18.06 -1.60
CA PRO A 138 12.78 16.91 -1.61
C PRO A 138 12.09 15.61 -1.99
N ASN A 139 12.82 14.66 -2.61
CA ASN A 139 12.25 13.39 -3.06
C ASN A 139 11.62 12.59 -1.91
N THR A 140 12.22 12.60 -0.72
CA THR A 140 11.65 11.97 0.48
C THR A 140 10.23 12.48 0.78
N MET A 141 9.99 13.79 0.67
CA MET A 141 8.66 14.36 0.87
C MET A 141 7.71 13.93 -0.26
N ALA A 142 8.22 13.86 -1.49
CA ALA A 142 7.44 13.38 -2.63
C ALA A 142 7.02 11.90 -2.44
N HIS A 143 7.94 11.01 -2.06
CA HIS A 143 7.64 9.60 -1.75
C HIS A 143 6.60 9.46 -0.63
N LEU A 144 6.74 10.23 0.45
CA LEU A 144 5.76 10.20 1.55
C LEU A 144 4.38 10.70 1.10
N SER A 145 4.33 11.77 0.30
CA SER A 145 3.08 12.31 -0.24
C SER A 145 2.39 11.30 -1.16
N PHE A 146 3.15 10.58 -1.99
CA PHE A 146 2.65 9.49 -2.82
C PHE A 146 2.03 8.39 -1.96
N VAL A 147 2.77 7.91 -0.95
CA VAL A 147 2.33 6.84 -0.05
C VAL A 147 1.02 7.19 0.62
N ILE A 148 0.93 8.41 1.18
CA ILE A 148 -0.27 8.86 1.88
C ILE A 148 -1.44 8.97 0.90
N SER A 149 -1.23 9.63 -0.24
CA SER A 149 -2.28 9.84 -1.25
C SER A 149 -2.78 8.51 -1.80
N SER A 150 -1.87 7.63 -2.22
CA SER A 150 -2.22 6.31 -2.76
C SER A 150 -2.92 5.43 -1.71
N ALA A 151 -2.46 5.43 -0.45
CA ALA A 151 -3.12 4.70 0.63
C ALA A 151 -4.55 5.22 0.89
N MET A 152 -4.75 6.53 0.86
CA MET A 152 -6.08 7.14 1.00
C MET A 152 -7.00 6.76 -0.16
N VAL A 153 -6.53 6.86 -1.41
CA VAL A 153 -7.31 6.46 -2.58
C VAL A 153 -7.66 4.97 -2.50
N ASN A 154 -6.71 4.12 -2.15
CA ASN A 154 -6.93 2.68 -2.01
C ASN A 154 -7.96 2.37 -0.91
N PHE A 155 -7.92 3.09 0.21
CA PHE A 155 -8.91 2.98 1.27
C PHE A 155 -10.30 3.43 0.79
N VAL A 156 -10.40 4.56 0.09
CA VAL A 156 -11.67 5.09 -0.47
C VAL A 156 -12.23 4.11 -1.50
N CYS A 157 -11.42 3.68 -2.47
CA CYS A 157 -11.82 2.70 -3.48
C CYS A 157 -12.33 1.41 -2.84
N ARG A 158 -11.65 0.88 -1.80
CA ARG A 158 -12.14 -0.32 -1.12
C ARG A 158 -13.40 -0.05 -0.33
N LYS A 159 -13.47 1.07 0.39
CA LYS A 159 -14.64 1.41 1.19
C LYS A 159 -15.90 1.56 0.34
N PHE A 160 -15.83 2.29 -0.78
CA PHE A 160 -16.98 2.62 -1.60
C PHE A 160 -17.21 1.64 -2.78
N LEU A 161 -16.17 1.10 -3.42
CA LEU A 161 -16.36 0.17 -4.55
C LEU A 161 -16.45 -1.31 -4.13
N VAL A 162 -15.94 -1.66 -2.94
CA VAL A 162 -15.88 -3.07 -2.49
C VAL A 162 -16.79 -3.35 -1.30
N PHE A 163 -16.94 -2.40 -0.38
CA PHE A 163 -17.70 -2.59 0.88
C PHE A 163 -19.01 -1.81 0.95
N GLU A 164 -19.29 -0.90 0.01
CA GLU A 164 -20.62 -0.29 -0.12
C GLU A 164 -21.59 -1.33 -0.70
N LYS A 165 -22.73 -1.47 -0.04
CA LYS A 165 -23.83 -2.34 -0.44
C LYS A 165 -24.90 -1.51 -1.14
#